data_AF-A0A7X7UFM9-F1
#
_entry.id   AF-A0A7X7UFM9-F1
#
_cell.length_a   1.000
_cell.length_b   1.000
_cell.length_c   1.000
_cell.angle_alpha   90.00
_cell.angle_beta   90.00
_cell.angle_gamma   90.00
#
_symmetry.space_group_name_H-M   'P 1'
#
loop_
_entity.id
_entity.type
_entity.pdbx_description
1 polymer ?
#
loop_
_entity_poly.entity_id
_entity_poly.type
_entity_poly.pdbx_seq_one_letter_code
_entity_poly.pdbx_strand_id
1 'polypeptide(L)'
;MRKMVFVSLVVLLGLAAGYAVAAGALKVGDVVYAEWSANGWYHGKIDKSCQGGWHIAFDDGDQKCCTPAQIAKDVVPPAAQVKVGTKVLAQWSDQKYYPGTVSAIAGGDYSIHFDDGDNGKVKLAQIRLR
;
A
#
# COMPACT_ATOMS: atom_id res chain seq x y z
N MET A 1 -40.13 34.23 31.64
CA MET A 1 -40.29 33.47 30.38
C MET A 1 -39.02 33.61 29.55
N ARG A 2 -38.34 32.49 29.23
CA ARG A 2 -37.47 32.16 28.08
C ARG A 2 -36.97 33.35 27.21
N LYS A 3 -35.68 33.49 26.83
CA LYS A 3 -34.76 32.49 26.24
C LYS A 3 -33.28 32.89 26.40
N MET A 4 -32.44 31.90 26.70
CA MET A 4 -30.97 31.91 26.57
C MET A 4 -30.59 31.83 25.09
N VAL A 5 -29.56 32.56 24.67
CA VAL A 5 -28.92 32.43 23.35
C VAL A 5 -27.60 31.68 23.53
N PHE A 6 -27.49 30.52 22.88
CA PHE A 6 -26.27 29.71 22.80
C PHE A 6 -25.40 30.21 21.66
N VAL A 7 -24.14 30.57 21.94
CA VAL A 7 -23.12 30.83 20.92
C VAL A 7 -22.54 29.47 20.49
N SER A 8 -22.72 29.12 19.23
CA SER A 8 -22.25 27.86 18.65
C SER A 8 -20.75 27.91 18.37
N LEU A 9 -20.02 26.95 18.93
CA LEU A 9 -18.63 26.62 18.62
C LEU A 9 -18.61 25.80 17.31
N VAL A 10 -18.09 26.37 16.23
CA VAL A 10 -17.85 25.61 14.99
C VAL A 10 -16.49 24.92 15.11
N VAL A 11 -16.50 23.62 15.40
CA VAL A 11 -15.33 22.76 15.28
C VAL A 11 -15.22 22.34 13.81
N LEU A 12 -14.20 22.84 13.11
CA LEU A 12 -13.80 22.36 11.80
C LEU A 12 -13.21 20.94 11.95
N LEU A 13 -14.04 19.92 11.74
CA LEU A 13 -13.55 18.56 11.50
C LEU A 13 -12.85 18.53 10.15
N GLY A 14 -11.52 18.40 10.16
CA GLY A 14 -10.75 18.05 8.98
C GLY A 14 -11.14 16.66 8.49
N LEU A 15 -11.87 16.59 7.38
CA LEU A 15 -12.09 15.34 6.64
C LEU A 15 -10.77 14.93 5.98
N ALA A 16 -10.01 14.05 6.63
CA ALA A 16 -9.01 13.26 5.93
C ALA A 16 -9.75 12.23 5.07
N ALA A 17 -9.94 12.55 3.79
CA ALA A 17 -10.41 11.59 2.80
C ALA A 17 -9.32 10.53 2.60
N GLY A 18 -9.44 9.40 3.29
CA GLY A 18 -8.68 8.20 2.98
C GLY A 18 -9.12 7.69 1.62
N TYR A 19 -8.28 7.89 0.61
CA TYR A 19 -8.50 7.32 -0.72
C TYR A 19 -8.24 5.81 -0.64
N ALA A 20 -9.30 5.03 -0.71
CA ALA A 20 -9.21 3.60 -0.94
C ALA A 20 -8.74 3.34 -2.38
N VAL A 21 -7.70 2.53 -2.53
CA VAL A 21 -7.42 1.82 -3.78
C VAL A 21 -7.66 0.34 -3.54
N ALA A 22 -8.80 -0.14 -4.04
CA ALA A 22 -9.05 -1.56 -4.11
C ALA A 22 -8.16 -2.18 -5.20
N ALA A 23 -6.93 -2.53 -4.84
CA ALA A 23 -6.42 -3.82 -5.29
C ALA A 23 -7.49 -4.84 -4.90
N GLY A 24 -8.00 -5.63 -5.85
CA GLY A 24 -9.18 -6.48 -5.63
C GLY A 24 -9.08 -7.26 -4.31
N ALA A 25 -10.21 -7.55 -3.65
CA ALA A 25 -10.20 -8.16 -2.32
C ALA A 25 -9.20 -9.34 -2.19
N LEU A 26 -8.40 -9.36 -1.13
CA LEU A 26 -7.45 -10.43 -0.83
C LEU A 26 -8.22 -11.75 -0.65
N LYS A 27 -7.67 -12.85 -1.17
CA LYS A 27 -8.22 -14.20 -1.01
C LYS A 27 -7.12 -15.25 -1.01
N VAL A 28 -7.45 -16.45 -0.51
CA VAL A 28 -6.60 -17.64 -0.63
C VAL A 28 -6.20 -17.87 -2.09
N GLY A 29 -4.93 -18.17 -2.31
CA GLY A 29 -4.34 -18.39 -3.62
C GLY A 29 -3.79 -17.13 -4.29
N ASP A 30 -4.07 -15.92 -3.77
CA ASP A 30 -3.44 -14.71 -4.30
C ASP A 30 -1.92 -14.75 -4.07
N VAL A 31 -1.18 -14.40 -5.11
CA VAL A 31 0.28 -14.17 -5.06
C VAL A 31 0.51 -12.72 -4.63
N VAL A 32 1.39 -12.52 -3.66
CA VAL A 32 1.54 -11.26 -2.95
C VAL A 32 3.00 -10.98 -2.59
N TYR A 33 3.31 -9.72 -2.36
CA TYR A 33 4.40 -9.31 -1.47
C TYR A 33 3.82 -9.04 -0.09
N ALA A 34 4.49 -9.50 0.96
CA ALA A 34 4.09 -9.25 2.33
C ALA A 34 5.25 -8.78 3.21
N GLU A 35 4.95 -7.93 4.18
CA GLU A 35 5.95 -7.33 5.07
C GLU A 35 6.34 -8.30 6.19
N TRP A 36 7.59 -8.78 6.17
CA TRP A 36 8.16 -9.62 7.23
C TRP A 36 8.64 -8.77 8.41
N SER A 37 9.35 -7.69 8.12
CA SER A 37 9.86 -6.68 9.05
C SER A 37 9.68 -5.30 8.44
N ALA A 38 9.84 -4.23 9.22
CA ALA A 38 9.77 -2.86 8.69
C ALA A 38 10.62 -2.71 7.42
N ASN A 39 10.00 -2.25 6.33
CA ASN A 39 10.59 -2.12 4.98
C ASN A 39 11.09 -3.42 4.31
N GLY A 40 10.96 -4.58 4.97
CA GLY A 40 11.32 -5.88 4.44
C GLY A 40 10.11 -6.61 3.85
N TRP A 41 9.94 -6.50 2.53
CA TRP A 41 8.83 -7.10 1.79
C TRP A 41 9.30 -8.28 0.94
N TYR A 42 8.58 -9.40 1.07
CA TYR A 42 8.97 -10.68 0.47
C TYR A 42 7.80 -11.32 -0.27
N HIS A 43 8.14 -12.04 -1.33
CA HIS A 43 7.16 -12.68 -2.19
C HIS A 43 6.61 -13.96 -1.56
N GLY A 44 5.33 -14.25 -1.79
CA GLY A 44 4.66 -15.43 -1.28
C GLY A 44 3.24 -15.56 -1.77
N LYS A 45 2.49 -16.45 -1.13
CA LYS A 45 1.10 -16.77 -1.46
C LYS A 45 0.23 -16.84 -0.22
N ILE A 46 -1.00 -16.31 -0.32
CA ILE A 46 -2.01 -16.49 0.71
C ILE A 46 -2.48 -17.94 0.72
N ASP A 47 -2.35 -18.65 1.84
CA ASP A 47 -2.77 -20.05 1.98
C ASP A 47 -4.06 -20.21 2.82
N LYS A 48 -4.27 -19.37 3.84
CA LYS A 48 -5.45 -19.39 4.72
C LYS A 48 -5.67 -18.05 5.43
N SER A 49 -6.86 -17.87 5.99
CA SER A 49 -7.14 -16.75 6.92
C SER A 49 -6.47 -16.99 8.28
N CYS A 50 -6.15 -15.92 8.99
CA CYS A 50 -5.72 -15.95 10.39
C CYS A 50 -6.45 -14.85 11.19
N GLN A 51 -6.30 -14.84 12.52
CA GLN A 51 -7.07 -13.97 13.42
C GLN A 51 -7.05 -12.47 13.04
N GLY A 52 -5.95 -11.97 12.46
CA GLY A 52 -5.78 -10.56 12.10
C GLY A 52 -5.75 -10.27 10.59
N GLY A 53 -5.95 -11.28 9.74
CA GLY A 53 -5.83 -11.12 8.29
C GLY A 53 -5.56 -12.42 7.57
N TRP A 54 -4.41 -12.49 6.89
CA TRP A 54 -4.06 -13.59 6.01
C TRP A 54 -2.72 -14.19 6.39
N HIS A 55 -2.68 -15.51 6.43
CA HIS A 55 -1.44 -16.24 6.54
C HIS A 55 -0.77 -16.29 5.16
N ILE A 56 0.51 -15.95 5.14
CA ILE A 56 1.36 -15.92 3.95
C ILE A 56 2.36 -17.07 4.08
N ALA A 57 2.38 -17.95 3.07
CA ALA A 57 3.48 -18.86 2.84
C ALA A 57 4.46 -18.16 1.89
N PHE A 58 5.62 -17.78 2.40
CA PHE A 58 6.69 -17.15 1.61
C PHE A 58 7.40 -18.16 0.74
N ASP A 59 8.00 -17.68 -0.35
CA ASP A 59 8.65 -18.54 -1.33
C ASP A 59 9.90 -19.27 -0.80
N ASP A 60 10.50 -18.77 0.28
CA ASP A 60 11.62 -19.39 0.98
C ASP A 60 11.20 -20.46 2.02
N GLY A 61 9.89 -20.67 2.19
CA GLY A 61 9.32 -21.63 3.12
C GLY A 61 8.89 -21.04 4.46
N ASP A 62 9.24 -19.79 4.76
CA ASP A 62 8.79 -19.11 5.97
C ASP A 62 7.29 -18.78 5.92
N GLN A 63 6.72 -18.50 7.10
CA GLN A 63 5.28 -18.29 7.25
C GLN A 63 4.97 -17.17 8.25
N LYS A 64 3.98 -16.33 7.93
CA LYS A 64 3.53 -15.24 8.83
C LYS A 64 2.06 -14.91 8.64
N CYS A 65 1.36 -14.61 9.74
CA CYS A 65 0.06 -13.95 9.71
C CYS A 65 0.25 -12.44 9.53
N CYS A 66 -0.21 -11.90 8.41
CA CYS A 66 -0.10 -10.48 8.06
C CYS A 66 -1.48 -9.81 8.05
N THR A 67 -1.53 -8.56 8.51
CA THR A 67 -2.72 -7.71 8.35
C THR A 67 -2.85 -7.27 6.88
N PRO A 68 -4.03 -6.85 6.41
CA PRO A 68 -4.19 -6.36 5.04
C PRO A 68 -3.24 -5.22 4.66
N ALA A 69 -2.85 -4.36 5.60
CA ALA A 69 -1.92 -3.25 5.36
C ALA A 69 -0.46 -3.71 5.14
N GLN A 70 -0.15 -4.96 5.47
CA GLN A 70 1.16 -5.59 5.30
C GLN A 70 1.21 -6.50 4.07
N ILE A 71 0.25 -6.38 3.15
CA ILE A 71 0.10 -7.24 1.98
C ILE A 71 -0.18 -6.38 0.74
N ALA A 72 0.61 -6.56 -0.30
CA ALA A 72 0.39 -5.98 -1.62
C ALA A 72 0.25 -7.11 -2.63
N LYS A 73 -0.81 -7.11 -3.45
CA LYS A 73 -0.95 -8.12 -4.51
C LYS A 73 0.16 -7.99 -5.53
N ASP A 74 0.69 -9.12 -6.01
CA ASP A 74 1.61 -9.14 -7.14
C ASP A 74 0.83 -8.99 -8.47
N VAL A 75 0.22 -7.82 -8.66
CA VAL A 75 -0.52 -7.45 -9.86
C VAL A 75 -0.13 -6.04 -10.26
N VAL A 76 0.18 -5.85 -11.54
CA VAL A 76 0.40 -4.52 -12.12
C VAL A 76 -0.89 -3.70 -11.97
N PRO A 77 -0.86 -2.56 -11.28
CA PRO A 77 -2.08 -1.81 -11.02
C PRO A 77 -2.57 -1.09 -12.28
N PRO A 78 -3.88 -0.79 -12.36
CA PRO A 78 -4.39 0.13 -13.37
C PRO A 78 -3.70 1.50 -13.22
N ALA A 79 -3.20 2.05 -14.32
CA ALA A 79 -2.48 3.33 -14.32
C ALA A 79 -3.27 4.47 -13.64
N ALA A 80 -4.61 4.46 -13.77
CA ALA A 80 -5.50 5.45 -13.17
C ALA A 80 -5.50 5.45 -11.63
N GLN A 81 -5.04 4.38 -10.98
CA GLN A 81 -4.95 4.25 -9.53
C GLN A 81 -3.59 4.71 -8.97
N VAL A 82 -2.57 4.83 -9.83
CA VAL A 82 -1.22 5.25 -9.42
C VAL A 82 -1.06 6.75 -9.71
N LYS A 83 -1.17 7.56 -8.65
CA LYS A 83 -1.10 9.03 -8.71
C LYS A 83 0.01 9.53 -7.81
N VAL A 84 0.42 10.79 -7.97
CA VAL A 84 1.31 11.45 -7.00
C VAL A 84 0.68 11.37 -5.61
N GLY A 85 1.47 10.96 -4.62
CA GLY A 85 1.03 10.69 -3.25
C GLY A 85 0.54 9.26 -3.00
N THR A 86 0.35 8.42 -4.02
CA THR A 86 -0.02 7.02 -3.84
C THR A 86 1.14 6.25 -3.19
N LYS A 87 0.83 5.52 -2.10
CA LYS A 87 1.75 4.55 -1.50
C LYS A 87 1.81 3.30 -2.37
N VAL A 88 3.01 2.81 -2.59
CA VAL A 88 3.28 1.68 -3.47
C VAL A 88 4.40 0.81 -2.91
N LEU A 89 4.50 -0.41 -3.42
CA LEU A 89 5.80 -1.05 -3.55
C LEU A 89 6.34 -0.78 -4.95
N ALA A 90 7.61 -0.43 -5.05
CA ALA A 90 8.28 -0.22 -6.32
C ALA A 90 9.53 -1.07 -6.42
N GLN A 91 9.78 -1.64 -7.60
CA GLN A 91 10.96 -2.47 -7.85
C GLN A 91 12.22 -1.60 -7.91
N TRP A 92 13.27 -2.01 -7.20
CA TRP A 92 14.60 -1.40 -7.26
C TRP A 92 15.53 -2.17 -8.21
N SER A 93 16.78 -1.73 -8.34
CA SER A 93 17.78 -2.30 -9.26
C SER A 93 18.20 -3.73 -8.91
N ASP A 94 17.97 -4.19 -7.68
CA ASP A 94 18.22 -5.55 -7.21
C ASP A 94 17.03 -6.51 -7.45
N GLN A 95 16.04 -6.05 -8.22
CA GLN A 95 14.79 -6.77 -8.54
C GLN A 95 13.83 -6.98 -7.36
N LYS A 96 14.14 -6.46 -6.17
CA LYS A 96 13.24 -6.50 -5.01
C LYS A 96 12.30 -5.31 -4.99
N TYR A 97 11.21 -5.44 -4.24
CA TYR A 97 10.18 -4.43 -4.11
C TYR A 97 10.28 -3.74 -2.75
N TYR A 98 10.37 -2.42 -2.77
CA TYR A 98 10.52 -1.60 -1.57
C TYR A 98 9.37 -0.61 -1.44
N PRO A 99 8.93 -0.30 -0.21
CA PRO A 99 7.84 0.64 0.00
C PRO A 99 8.28 2.07 -0.30
N GLY A 100 7.37 2.82 -0.91
CA GLY A 100 7.58 4.22 -1.19
C GLY A 100 6.30 4.95 -1.56
N THR A 101 6.47 6.20 -1.94
CA THR A 101 5.39 7.10 -2.35
C THR A 101 5.72 7.69 -3.71
N VAL A 102 4.75 7.68 -4.63
CA VAL A 102 4.91 8.31 -5.95
C VAL A 102 5.07 9.82 -5.77
N SER A 103 6.21 10.36 -6.17
CA SER A 103 6.56 11.78 -6.02
C SER A 103 6.32 12.59 -7.29
N ALA A 104 6.40 11.96 -8.48
CA ALA A 104 6.10 12.59 -9.76
C ALA A 104 5.73 11.56 -10.83
N ILE A 105 5.01 11.99 -11.87
CA ILE A 105 4.68 11.16 -13.05
C ILE A 105 4.97 11.99 -14.30
N ALA A 106 5.85 11.50 -15.18
CA ALA A 106 6.22 12.20 -16.41
C ALA A 106 6.62 11.20 -17.49
N GLY A 107 6.06 11.35 -18.71
CA GLY A 107 6.45 10.50 -19.85
C GLY A 107 6.26 9.00 -19.65
N GLY A 108 5.33 8.59 -18.77
CA GLY A 108 5.10 7.18 -18.40
C GLY A 108 6.08 6.63 -17.34
N ASP A 109 6.98 7.46 -16.83
CA ASP A 109 7.82 7.16 -15.66
C ASP A 109 7.15 7.62 -14.38
N TYR A 110 7.33 6.85 -13.33
CA TYR A 110 6.90 7.13 -11.96
C TYR A 110 8.13 7.36 -11.11
N SER A 111 8.33 8.59 -10.65
CA SER A 111 9.34 8.87 -9.62
C SER A 111 8.80 8.43 -8.26
N ILE A 112 9.62 7.70 -7.51
CA ILE A 112 9.29 7.16 -6.20
C ILE A 112 10.23 7.78 -5.17
N HIS A 113 9.67 8.29 -4.08
CA HIS A 113 10.40 8.56 -2.85
C HIS A 113 10.21 7.34 -1.94
N PHE A 114 11.27 6.57 -1.72
CA PHE A 114 11.22 5.35 -0.93
C PHE A 114 11.16 5.68 0.57
N ASP A 115 10.54 4.79 1.35
CA ASP A 115 10.31 5.02 2.78
C ASP A 115 11.63 4.98 3.59
N ASP A 116 12.75 4.56 2.99
CA ASP A 116 14.11 4.62 3.55
C ASP A 116 14.89 5.90 3.19
N GLY A 117 14.29 6.80 2.41
CA GLY A 117 14.85 8.09 2.01
C GLY A 117 15.43 8.14 0.60
N ASP A 118 15.59 7.00 -0.07
CA ASP A 118 16.09 6.94 -1.44
C ASP A 118 15.06 7.42 -2.47
N ASN A 119 15.52 7.67 -3.70
CA ASN A 119 14.67 8.09 -4.80
C ASN A 119 14.96 7.26 -6.05
N GLY A 120 13.92 6.86 -6.77
CA GLY A 120 14.05 6.08 -8.01
C GLY A 120 13.01 6.43 -9.05
N LYS A 121 13.23 5.93 -10.27
CA LYS A 121 12.25 6.00 -11.35
C LYS A 121 11.94 4.59 -11.82
N VAL A 122 10.66 4.29 -11.93
CA VAL A 122 10.17 2.98 -12.33
C VAL A 122 9.08 3.11 -13.39
N LYS A 123 8.82 2.01 -14.11
CA LYS A 123 7.64 1.88 -14.98
C LYS A 123 6.45 1.34 -14.19
N LEU A 124 5.24 1.52 -14.70
CA LEU A 124 4.02 0.98 -14.08
C LEU A 124 4.11 -0.53 -13.78
N ALA A 125 4.75 -1.30 -14.66
CA ALA A 125 4.93 -2.75 -14.49
C ALA A 125 5.76 -3.12 -13.24
N GLN A 126 6.53 -2.19 -12.71
CA GLN A 126 7.40 -2.33 -11.55
C GLN A 126 6.76 -1.77 -10.27
N ILE A 127 5.45 -1.51 -10.29
CA ILE A 127 4.69 -0.98 -9.16
C ILE A 127 3.66 -2.01 -8.70
N ARG A 128 3.45 -2.12 -7.38
CA ARG A 128 2.30 -2.78 -6.74
C ARG A 128 1.62 -1.81 -5.79
N LEU A 129 0.29 -1.88 -5.71
CA LEU A 129 -0.47 -1.02 -4.78
C LEU A 129 -0.36 -1.55 -3.35
N ARG A 130 -0.20 -0.61 -2.42
CA ARG A 130 -0.10 -0.83 -0.98
C ARG A 130 -1.15 0.00 -0.26
#